data_AF-A0A7R8WWV3-F1
#
_entry.id   AF-A0A7R8WWV3-F1
#
_cell.length_a   1.000
_cell.length_b   1.000
_cell.length_c   1.000
_cell.angle_alpha   90.00
_cell.angle_beta   90.00
_cell.angle_gamma   90.00
#
_symmetry.space_group_name_H-M   'P 1'
#
loop_
_entity.id
_entity.type
_entity.pdbx_description
1 polymer ?
#
loop_
_entity_poly.entity_id
_entity_poly.type
_entity_poly.pdbx_seq_one_letter_code
_entity_poly.pdbx_strand_id
1 'polypeptide(L)'
;MYSMGGGHGDHAEAAYVIETGADEGHGGGEVETVDLGAVLAAGDAAKGAKVFSKCSACHKLEKGANATGPYLFGVVGRAVDAAEGYGGYSGALEKVVDVWTPEHLYAFLENPK
;
A
#
# COMPACT_ATOMS: atom_id res chain seq x y z
N MET A 1 -26.31 -34.36 -55.71
CA MET A 1 -27.21 -34.70 -54.59
C MET A 1 -26.66 -34.02 -53.34
N TYR A 2 -27.37 -32.96 -52.90
CA TYR A 2 -27.34 -32.30 -51.58
C TYR A 2 -26.02 -31.64 -51.11
N SER A 3 -25.99 -30.55 -50.35
CA SER A 3 -26.84 -29.37 -50.08
C SER A 3 -26.06 -28.49 -49.08
N MET A 4 -26.40 -27.20 -48.98
CA MET A 4 -25.86 -26.19 -48.06
C MET A 4 -25.94 -26.54 -46.56
N GLY A 5 -25.05 -25.92 -45.76
CA GLY A 5 -25.45 -25.08 -44.63
C GLY A 5 -25.03 -25.48 -43.20
N GLY A 6 -24.72 -24.46 -42.39
CA GLY A 6 -24.60 -24.51 -40.91
C GLY A 6 -23.15 -24.32 -40.44
N GLY A 7 -22.72 -23.20 -39.86
CA GLY A 7 -23.38 -22.42 -38.81
C GLY A 7 -22.88 -22.91 -37.45
N HIS A 8 -21.64 -22.60 -37.09
CA HIS A 8 -21.08 -22.91 -35.77
C HIS A 8 -21.62 -21.92 -34.75
N GLY A 9 -22.75 -22.27 -34.14
CA GLY A 9 -23.09 -21.82 -32.81
C GLY A 9 -22.61 -22.89 -31.84
N ASP A 10 -21.69 -22.52 -30.95
CA ASP A 10 -21.48 -23.21 -29.68
C ASP A 10 -20.71 -22.25 -28.75
N HIS A 11 -21.44 -21.31 -28.16
CA HIS A 11 -20.94 -20.61 -26.98
C HIS A 11 -21.12 -21.57 -25.81
N ALA A 12 -20.06 -22.33 -25.54
CA ALA A 12 -19.92 -23.13 -24.35
C ALA A 12 -19.93 -22.21 -23.12
N GLU A 13 -21.10 -22.04 -22.53
CA GLU A 13 -21.25 -21.56 -21.16
C GLU A 13 -20.75 -22.65 -20.20
N ALA A 14 -19.62 -22.36 -19.55
CA ALA A 14 -19.47 -22.35 -18.09
C ALA A 14 -17.98 -22.39 -17.76
N ALA A 15 -17.45 -21.28 -17.21
CA ALA A 15 -16.20 -21.31 -16.50
C ALA A 15 -16.24 -20.29 -15.35
N TYR A 16 -16.56 -20.85 -14.18
CA TYR A 16 -16.33 -20.40 -12.80
C TYR A 16 -17.01 -19.10 -12.31
N VAL A 17 -17.94 -19.30 -11.36
CA VAL A 17 -18.32 -18.31 -10.35
C VAL A 17 -17.20 -18.26 -9.31
N ILE A 18 -16.51 -17.13 -9.15
CA ILE A 18 -15.67 -16.91 -7.98
C ILE A 18 -16.58 -16.42 -6.85
N GLU A 19 -17.03 -17.33 -6.00
CA GLU A 19 -17.45 -16.96 -4.65
C GLU A 19 -16.18 -16.56 -3.89
N THR A 20 -15.85 -15.27 -3.91
CA THR A 20 -14.92 -14.74 -2.92
C THR A 20 -15.70 -14.62 -1.62
N GLY A 21 -15.43 -15.55 -0.70
CA GLY A 21 -15.96 -15.53 0.65
C GLY A 21 -15.78 -14.15 1.26
N ALA A 22 -16.90 -13.52 1.58
CA ALA A 22 -16.95 -12.51 2.61
C ALA A 22 -16.59 -13.17 3.95
N ASP A 23 -15.90 -12.41 4.78
CA ASP A 23 -15.49 -12.69 6.16
C ASP A 23 -14.16 -13.44 6.32
N GLU A 24 -13.08 -12.64 6.36
CA GLU A 24 -12.14 -12.58 7.49
C GLU A 24 -11.61 -11.12 7.47
N GLY A 25 -12.32 -10.14 8.03
CA GLY A 25 -12.19 -9.89 9.45
C GLY A 25 -10.72 -9.64 9.78
N HIS A 26 -10.17 -8.44 9.51
CA HIS A 26 -8.89 -8.06 10.08
C HIS A 26 -9.09 -8.03 11.60
N GLY A 27 -8.75 -9.16 12.22
CA GLY A 27 -8.81 -9.35 13.65
C GLY A 27 -8.12 -8.18 14.30
N GLY A 28 -8.87 -7.49 15.15
CA GLY A 28 -8.28 -6.72 16.24
C GLY A 28 -7.48 -7.69 17.09
N GLY A 29 -6.25 -7.95 16.66
CA GLY A 29 -5.24 -8.53 17.51
C GLY A 29 -5.01 -7.53 18.63
N GLU A 30 -5.20 -8.00 19.86
CA GLU A 30 -4.76 -7.36 21.09
C GLU A 30 -3.41 -6.66 20.85
N VAL A 31 -3.44 -5.33 20.71
CA VAL A 31 -2.22 -4.55 20.66
C VAL A 31 -1.66 -4.55 22.08
N GLU A 32 -0.61 -5.34 22.30
CA GLU A 32 0.32 -5.05 23.38
C GLU A 32 0.62 -3.55 23.31
N THR A 33 0.27 -2.81 24.36
CA THR A 33 0.29 -1.35 24.31
C THR A 33 1.75 -0.88 24.29
N VAL A 34 2.33 -0.79 23.10
CA VAL A 34 3.64 -0.17 22.89
C VAL A 34 3.48 1.31 23.17
N ASP A 35 4.21 1.83 24.16
CA ASP A 35 4.33 3.27 24.37
C ASP A 35 5.16 3.88 23.23
N LEU A 36 4.46 4.24 22.16
CA LEU A 36 5.08 4.80 20.98
C LEU A 36 5.79 6.13 21.27
N GLY A 37 5.32 6.90 22.27
CA GLY A 37 5.97 8.14 22.70
C GLY A 37 7.36 7.88 23.26
N ALA A 38 7.51 6.87 24.12
CA ALA A 38 8.81 6.44 24.62
C ALA A 38 9.71 5.89 23.50
N VAL A 39 9.15 5.11 22.57
CA VAL A 39 9.90 4.55 21.42
C VAL A 39 10.44 5.65 20.51
N LEU A 40 9.61 6.66 20.16
CA LEU A 40 10.06 7.79 19.35
C LEU A 40 11.13 8.61 20.06
N ALA A 41 10.96 8.86 21.37
CA ALA A 41 11.94 9.59 22.16
C ALA A 41 13.30 8.86 22.24
N ALA A 42 13.29 7.53 22.24
CA ALA A 42 14.48 6.69 22.19
C ALA A 42 15.05 6.49 20.77
N GLY A 43 14.38 7.02 19.74
CA GLY A 43 14.76 6.87 18.35
C GLY A 43 16.13 7.46 18.03
N ASP A 44 16.88 6.77 17.16
CA ASP A 44 18.22 7.19 16.71
C ASP A 44 18.19 7.43 15.20
N ALA A 45 18.32 8.70 14.81
CA ALA A 45 18.29 9.11 13.40
C ALA A 45 19.44 8.52 12.58
N ALA A 46 20.62 8.30 13.18
CA ALA A 46 21.76 7.70 12.48
C ALA A 46 21.53 6.20 12.22
N LYS A 47 20.87 5.50 13.14
CA LYS A 47 20.38 4.13 12.87
C LYS A 47 19.26 4.14 11.84
N GLY A 48 18.32 5.08 11.92
CA GLY A 48 17.25 5.26 10.95
C GLY A 48 17.77 5.48 9.52
N ALA A 49 18.83 6.27 9.36
CA ALA A 49 19.49 6.48 8.08
C ALA A 49 20.04 5.17 7.48
N LYS A 50 20.54 4.25 8.30
CA LYS A 50 20.96 2.92 7.84
C LYS A 50 19.77 2.06 7.43
N VAL A 51 18.67 2.09 8.18
CA VAL A 51 17.44 1.36 7.84
C VAL A 51 16.85 1.86 6.52
N PHE A 52 16.93 3.17 6.25
CA PHE A 52 16.43 3.77 5.01
C PHE A 52 17.08 3.22 3.73
N SER A 53 18.23 2.55 3.82
CA SER A 53 18.82 1.83 2.69
C SER A 53 17.88 0.81 2.05
N LYS A 54 16.95 0.24 2.84
CA LYS A 54 15.88 -0.66 2.35
C LYS A 54 14.84 0.07 1.50
N CYS A 55 14.72 1.38 1.67
CA CYS A 55 13.71 2.23 1.03
C CYS A 55 14.28 3.01 -0.16
N SER A 56 15.58 3.27 -0.17
CA SER A 56 16.24 4.22 -1.09
C SER A 56 16.20 3.84 -2.57
N ALA A 57 15.95 2.56 -2.87
CA ALA A 57 15.75 2.09 -4.23
C ALA A 57 14.49 2.70 -4.86
N CYS A 58 13.42 2.86 -4.07
CA CYS A 58 12.13 3.35 -4.55
C CYS A 58 11.85 4.80 -4.16
N HIS A 59 12.40 5.27 -3.03
CA HIS A 59 12.06 6.57 -2.46
C HIS A 59 13.30 7.47 -2.30
N LYS A 60 13.08 8.79 -2.43
CA LYS A 60 14.11 9.81 -2.20
C LYS A 60 13.77 10.68 -0.98
N LEU A 61 14.80 11.25 -0.38
CA LEU A 61 14.68 12.19 0.75
C LEU A 61 14.84 13.66 0.33
N GLU A 62 14.91 13.93 -0.97
CA GLU A 62 14.90 15.28 -1.52
C GLU A 62 13.45 15.68 -1.84
N LYS A 63 13.08 16.93 -1.53
CA LYS A 63 11.72 17.44 -1.78
C LYS A 63 11.42 17.41 -3.28
N GLY A 64 10.31 16.79 -3.66
CA GLY A 64 9.86 16.72 -5.06
C GLY A 64 10.57 15.66 -5.91
N ALA A 65 11.59 14.98 -5.39
CA ALA A 65 12.35 13.98 -6.13
C ALA A 65 11.62 12.62 -6.15
N ASN A 66 10.62 12.49 -7.00
CA ASN A 66 9.90 11.23 -7.19
C ASN A 66 10.71 10.19 -7.98
N ALA A 67 10.51 8.90 -7.68
CA ALA A 67 11.13 7.78 -8.39
C ALA A 67 10.08 6.67 -8.62
N THR A 68 10.42 5.39 -8.40
CA THR A 68 9.43 4.31 -8.40
C THR A 68 8.31 4.58 -7.40
N GLY A 69 8.67 5.07 -6.21
CA GLY A 69 7.76 5.60 -5.21
C GLY A 69 7.87 7.11 -5.06
N PRO A 70 6.92 7.74 -4.34
CA PRO A 70 6.95 9.18 -4.05
C PRO A 70 8.15 9.58 -3.16
N TYR A 71 8.56 10.84 -3.19
CA TYR A 71 9.54 11.34 -2.23
C TYR A 71 9.01 11.27 -0.78
N LEU A 72 9.90 11.00 0.17
CA LEU A 72 9.55 10.88 1.60
C LEU A 72 10.03 12.07 2.44
N PHE A 73 10.63 13.09 1.81
CA PHE A 73 10.88 14.38 2.48
C PHE A 73 9.56 14.96 3.01
N GLY A 74 9.52 15.23 4.32
CA GLY A 74 8.32 15.76 4.97
C GLY A 74 7.11 14.83 4.91
N VAL A 75 7.31 13.49 4.92
CA VAL A 75 6.21 12.53 4.93
C VAL A 75 5.45 12.53 6.27
N VAL A 76 6.14 12.73 7.40
CA VAL A 76 5.50 12.77 8.72
C VAL A 76 4.56 13.98 8.79
N GLY A 77 3.28 13.72 9.04
CA GLY A 77 2.21 14.72 9.05
C GLY A 77 1.64 15.07 7.67
N ARG A 78 2.14 14.47 6.59
CA ARG A 78 1.59 14.67 5.24
C ARG A 78 0.33 13.83 5.05
N ALA A 79 -0.65 14.38 4.34
CA ALA A 79 -1.80 13.61 3.88
C ALA A 79 -1.35 12.43 3.01
N VAL A 80 -2.11 11.34 3.06
CA VAL A 80 -1.91 10.19 2.19
C VAL A 80 -2.09 10.62 0.73
N ASP A 81 -1.34 9.97 -0.16
CA ASP A 81 -1.39 10.19 -1.61
C ASP A 81 -1.15 11.64 -2.07
N ALA A 82 -0.50 12.45 -1.24
CA ALA A 82 -0.33 13.89 -1.44
C ALA A 82 1.12 14.33 -1.74
N ALA A 83 2.03 13.44 -2.14
CA ALA A 83 3.36 13.87 -2.58
C ALA A 83 3.25 14.64 -3.91
N GLU A 84 3.71 15.89 -3.92
CA GLU A 84 3.63 16.76 -5.08
C GLU A 84 4.28 16.12 -6.32
N GLY A 85 3.56 16.12 -7.44
CA GLY A 85 4.05 15.60 -8.72
C GLY A 85 4.17 14.08 -8.82
N TYR A 86 3.73 13.29 -7.82
CA TYR A 86 3.63 11.84 -7.94
C TYR A 86 2.19 11.43 -8.32
N GLY A 87 2.01 10.94 -9.54
CA GLY A 87 0.70 10.49 -10.03
C GLY A 87 0.45 8.99 -9.93
N GLY A 88 1.42 8.21 -9.42
CA GLY A 88 1.40 6.75 -9.43
C GLY A 88 0.68 6.09 -8.24
N TYR A 89 -0.15 6.83 -7.50
CA TYR A 89 -0.90 6.29 -6.37
C TYR A 89 -2.03 5.38 -6.85
N SER A 90 -2.24 4.27 -6.12
CA SER A 90 -3.33 3.33 -6.41
C SER A 90 -4.65 3.71 -5.74
N GLY A 91 -4.66 4.71 -4.84
CA GLY A 91 -5.79 5.05 -3.97
C GLY A 91 -6.06 4.02 -2.86
N ALA A 92 -5.27 2.95 -2.76
CA ALA A 92 -5.45 1.94 -1.72
C ALA A 92 -5.08 2.49 -0.34
N LEU A 93 -4.11 3.40 -0.26
CA LEU A 93 -3.62 3.95 1.00
C LEU A 93 -4.66 4.84 1.69
N GLU A 94 -5.54 5.49 0.94
CA GLU A 94 -6.66 6.30 1.46
C GLU A 94 -7.64 5.48 2.31
N LYS A 95 -7.68 4.15 2.13
CA LYS A 95 -8.51 3.24 2.92
C LYS A 95 -7.85 2.82 4.23
N VAL A 96 -6.57 3.13 4.40
CA VAL A 96 -5.77 2.75 5.56
C VAL A 96 -5.77 3.90 6.56
N VAL A 97 -5.35 5.09 6.13
CA VAL A 97 -5.27 6.30 6.96
C VAL A 97 -5.41 7.57 6.11
N ASP A 98 -5.75 8.70 6.73
CA ASP A 98 -5.83 10.00 6.05
C ASP A 98 -4.50 10.76 6.05
N VAL A 99 -3.70 10.61 7.12
CA VAL A 99 -2.46 11.37 7.36
C VAL A 99 -1.38 10.44 7.91
N TRP A 100 -0.14 10.60 7.44
CA TRP A 100 1.02 9.87 7.93
C TRP A 100 1.54 10.40 9.26
N THR A 101 0.80 10.17 10.35
CA THR A 101 1.31 10.40 11.72
C THR A 101 2.37 9.36 12.08
N PRO A 102 3.19 9.59 13.12
CA PRO A 102 4.13 8.57 13.60
C PRO A 102 3.46 7.23 13.93
N GLU A 103 2.26 7.24 14.51
CA GLU A 103 1.47 6.06 14.86
C GLU A 103 1.07 5.28 13.61
N HIS A 104 0.54 5.97 12.61
CA HIS A 104 0.14 5.37 11.35
C HIS A 104 1.33 4.83 10.56
N LEU A 105 2.45 5.55 10.57
CA LEU A 105 3.68 5.08 9.94
C LEU A 105 4.24 3.85 10.67
N TYR A 106 4.25 3.85 12.00
CA TYR A 106 4.71 2.71 12.79
C TYR A 106 3.92 1.45 12.44
N ALA A 107 2.58 1.51 12.50
CA ALA A 107 1.71 0.39 12.17
C ALA A 107 1.84 -0.06 10.71
N PHE A 108 1.91 0.87 9.76
CA PHE A 108 2.03 0.55 8.33
C PHE A 108 3.36 -0.13 7.99
N LEU A 109 4.46 0.35 8.58
CA LEU A 109 5.81 -0.15 8.28
C LEU A 109 6.08 -1.55 8.84
N GLU A 110 5.25 -2.06 9.77
CA GLU A 110 5.33 -3.45 10.23
C GLU A 110 5.00 -4.44 9.11
N ASN A 111 4.04 -4.12 8.24
CA ASN A 111 3.64 -4.99 7.12
C ASN A 111 2.96 -4.22 5.97
N PRO A 112 3.74 -3.47 5.17
CA PRO A 112 3.18 -2.73 4.04
C PRO A 112 2.74 -3.72 2.94
N LYS A 113 1.46 -3.64 2.54
CA LYS A 113 0.85 -4.47 1.48
C LYS A 113 0.47 -3.66 0.25
#